data_AF-A0A8T3KMK9-F1
#
_entry.id   AF-A0A8T3KMK9-F1
#
_cell.length_a   1.000
_cell.length_b   1.000
_cell.length_c   1.000
_cell.angle_alpha   90.00
_cell.angle_beta   90.00
_cell.angle_gamma   90.00
#
_symmetry.space_group_name_H-M   'P 1'
#
loop_
_entity.id
_entity.type
_entity.pdbx_description
1 polymer ?
#
loop_
_entity_poly.entity_id
_entity_poly.type
_entity_poly.pdbx_seq_one_letter_code
_entity_poly.pdbx_strand_id
1 'polypeptide(L)'
;MNNLAQIDLAERYSEQRKYEYIRFLHELGDNIHFEDDIWNCSNKKRGLSEGTGNVSIYFKNIPEVYKEAAKYFVLVRLIGGAGIKTVKANISGLASFLVFLLKEYNAMSLTKCDIGVACSFKQHLEHTELTNSSKKTTWSAVNIFFKTMKDWDNMNLRNPFIDNPYSHFDKLDYKYIPEAVATRLDDIFRAAYLIGLIKEQRNEAERLQDHMSADKKGALFTYQKTCYHHGKPYNHNEFFVISGNTVLASFKKICKSNNVYDEYGKTAVCHQRAK
;
A
#
# COMPACT_ATOMS: atom_id res chain seq x y z
N MET A 1 8.93 -40.75 18.62
CA MET A 1 8.05 -39.83 17.87
C MET A 1 7.54 -38.78 18.84
N ASN A 2 7.97 -37.52 18.68
CA ASN A 2 7.34 -36.25 19.15
C ASN A 2 8.40 -35.14 19.28
N ASN A 3 9.09 -34.82 18.17
CA ASN A 3 10.04 -33.70 18.10
C ASN A 3 9.56 -32.57 17.19
N LEU A 4 8.28 -32.60 16.76
CA LEU A 4 7.69 -31.58 15.88
C LEU A 4 6.75 -30.61 16.61
N ALA A 5 6.31 -30.94 17.83
CA ALA A 5 5.42 -30.08 18.63
C ALA A 5 6.18 -29.10 19.55
N GLN A 6 7.49 -29.28 19.73
CA GLN A 6 8.31 -28.43 20.62
C GLN A 6 8.97 -27.24 19.88
N ILE A 7 8.83 -27.15 18.55
CA ILE A 7 9.59 -26.21 17.71
C ILE A 7 8.78 -24.94 17.31
N ASP A 8 7.46 -24.90 17.46
CA ASP A 8 6.65 -23.70 17.08
C ASP A 8 6.25 -22.81 18.28
N LEU A 9 6.53 -23.21 19.53
CA LEU A 9 6.12 -22.46 20.74
C LEU A 9 7.14 -21.41 21.24
N ALA A 10 8.37 -21.41 20.72
CA ALA A 10 9.45 -20.53 21.19
C ALA A 10 9.60 -19.22 20.39
N GLU A 11 8.97 -19.11 19.21
CA GLU A 11 9.17 -17.96 18.31
C GLU A 11 8.00 -16.97 18.28
N ARG A 12 6.93 -17.24 19.05
CA ARG A 12 5.74 -16.39 19.13
C ARG A 12 5.54 -15.83 20.53
N TYR A 13 5.10 -14.59 20.53
CA TYR A 13 4.72 -13.86 21.71
C TYR A 13 3.45 -14.45 22.33
N SER A 14 3.40 -14.52 23.66
CA SER A 14 2.21 -14.85 24.44
C SER A 14 2.12 -13.94 25.65
N GLU A 15 0.97 -13.27 25.81
CA GLU A 15 0.70 -12.41 26.98
C GLU A 15 0.91 -13.13 28.32
N GLN A 16 0.56 -14.41 28.37
CA GLN A 16 0.70 -15.23 29.58
C GLN A 16 2.16 -15.44 30.01
N ARG A 17 3.11 -15.23 29.08
CA ARG A 17 4.55 -15.44 29.30
C ARG A 17 5.33 -14.15 29.53
N LYS A 18 4.67 -12.99 29.66
CA LYS A 18 5.34 -11.70 29.93
C LYS A 18 6.37 -11.77 31.06
N TYR A 19 6.00 -12.43 32.17
CA TYR A 19 6.90 -12.61 33.30
C TYR A 19 8.17 -13.41 32.95
N GLU A 20 8.04 -14.46 32.13
CA GLU A 20 9.20 -15.25 31.68
C GLU A 20 10.12 -14.41 30.79
N TYR A 21 9.56 -13.58 29.92
CA TYR A 21 10.32 -12.69 29.04
C TYR A 21 11.15 -11.68 29.84
N ILE A 22 10.52 -11.03 30.83
CA ILE A 22 11.21 -10.08 31.71
C ILE A 22 12.27 -10.81 32.55
N ARG A 23 11.96 -12.01 33.07
CA ARG A 23 12.93 -12.79 33.84
C ARG A 23 14.18 -13.14 33.00
N PHE A 24 13.98 -13.50 31.73
CA PHE A 24 15.07 -13.79 30.81
C PHE A 24 15.97 -12.58 30.52
N LEU A 25 15.46 -11.34 30.63
CA LEU A 25 16.28 -10.13 30.47
C LEU A 25 17.48 -10.13 31.40
N HIS A 26 17.31 -10.60 32.65
CA HIS A 26 18.39 -10.70 33.63
C HIS A 26 19.46 -11.74 33.26
N GLU A 27 19.16 -12.69 32.38
CA GLU A 27 20.14 -13.65 31.88
C GLU A 27 21.05 -13.03 30.80
N LEU A 28 20.65 -11.91 30.19
CA LEU A 28 21.38 -11.29 29.09
C LEU A 28 22.60 -10.47 29.55
N GLY A 29 22.59 -9.92 30.76
CA GLY A 29 23.70 -9.13 31.30
C GLY A 29 23.36 -8.50 32.65
N ASP A 30 24.38 -7.95 33.29
CA ASP A 30 24.26 -7.33 34.60
C ASP A 30 23.59 -5.95 34.49
N ASN A 31 22.70 -5.62 35.44
CA ASN A 31 22.03 -4.32 35.53
C ASN A 31 21.25 -3.87 34.28
N ILE A 32 20.65 -4.81 33.55
CA ILE A 32 19.72 -4.45 32.46
C ILE A 32 18.30 -4.27 33.03
N HIS A 33 17.69 -3.11 32.77
CA HIS A 33 16.30 -2.86 33.09
C HIS A 33 15.45 -2.83 31.82
N PHE A 34 14.21 -3.33 31.92
CA PHE A 34 13.31 -3.39 30.77
C PHE A 34 13.07 -1.98 30.20
N GLU A 35 13.01 -0.95 31.04
CA GLU A 35 12.78 0.44 30.61
C GLU A 35 13.96 1.08 29.88
N ASP A 36 15.17 0.51 29.97
CA ASP A 36 16.36 1.09 29.35
C ASP A 36 16.23 1.17 27.82
N ASP A 37 16.80 2.22 27.24
CA ASP A 37 16.91 2.39 25.79
C ASP A 37 18.08 1.60 25.19
N ILE A 38 18.93 1.02 26.03
CA ILE A 38 20.09 0.24 25.62
C ILE A 38 20.22 -0.99 26.52
N TRP A 39 20.18 -2.18 25.92
CA TRP A 39 20.43 -3.43 26.63
C TRP A 39 21.80 -3.96 26.27
N ASN A 40 22.74 -3.91 27.22
CA ASN A 40 24.09 -4.46 27.05
C ASN A 40 24.08 -5.95 27.39
N CYS A 41 23.97 -6.81 26.37
CA CYS A 41 23.87 -8.25 26.57
C CYS A 41 25.26 -8.89 26.81
N SER A 42 25.97 -8.46 27.86
CA SER A 42 27.34 -8.87 28.17
C SER A 42 27.50 -10.39 28.30
N ASN A 43 26.48 -11.09 28.79
CA ASN A 43 26.52 -12.55 28.98
C ASN A 43 26.42 -13.32 27.64
N LYS A 44 26.16 -12.62 26.53
CA LYS A 44 26.17 -13.18 25.17
C LYS A 44 27.49 -12.94 24.44
N LYS A 45 28.50 -12.36 25.10
CA LYS A 45 29.84 -12.22 24.52
C LYS A 45 30.45 -13.59 24.23
N ARG A 46 31.10 -13.70 23.07
CA ARG A 46 31.85 -14.90 22.66
C ARG A 46 33.29 -14.92 23.19
N GLY A 47 33.76 -13.78 23.72
CA GLY A 47 35.08 -13.65 24.33
C GLY A 47 35.31 -12.26 24.93
N LEU A 48 36.37 -12.12 25.74
CA LEU A 48 36.71 -10.89 26.46
C LEU A 48 37.06 -9.71 25.54
N SER A 49 37.54 -9.99 24.32
CA SER A 49 37.89 -8.99 23.31
C SER A 49 36.69 -8.46 22.50
N GLU A 50 35.50 -9.03 22.66
CA GLU A 50 34.32 -8.56 21.95
C GLU A 50 33.83 -7.23 22.54
N GLY A 51 33.86 -6.20 21.70
CA GLY A 51 33.41 -4.85 22.07
C GLY A 51 31.94 -4.85 22.51
N THR A 52 31.63 -4.06 23.53
CA THR A 52 30.26 -3.93 24.10
C THR A 52 29.23 -3.56 23.03
N GLY A 53 29.60 -2.72 22.07
CA GLY A 53 28.74 -2.36 20.94
C GLY A 53 28.23 -3.57 20.14
N ASN A 54 28.96 -4.69 20.06
CA ASN A 54 28.51 -5.88 19.33
C ASN A 54 27.38 -6.63 20.03
N VAL A 55 27.33 -6.55 21.36
CA VAL A 55 26.33 -7.20 22.20
C VAL A 55 25.23 -6.26 22.71
N SER A 56 25.35 -4.94 22.45
CA SER A 56 24.32 -3.97 22.80
C SER A 56 23.19 -3.88 21.77
N ILE A 57 21.95 -3.88 22.26
CA ILE A 57 20.72 -3.65 21.51
C ILE A 57 20.22 -2.24 21.85
N TYR A 58 19.86 -1.44 20.84
CA TYR A 58 19.48 -0.03 20.99
C TYR A 58 18.02 0.18 20.59
N PHE A 59 17.25 0.81 21.47
CA PHE A 59 15.84 1.15 21.28
C PHE A 59 15.60 2.66 21.08
N LYS A 60 16.64 3.49 21.18
CA LYS A 60 16.56 4.96 21.04
C LYS A 60 15.85 5.44 19.76
N ASN A 61 15.95 4.68 18.67
CA ASN A 61 15.33 5.03 17.38
C ASN A 61 13.92 4.44 17.21
N ILE A 62 13.42 3.72 18.21
CA ILE A 62 12.04 3.22 18.24
C ILE A 62 11.16 4.32 18.86
N PRO A 63 10.09 4.76 18.19
CA PRO A 63 9.13 5.67 18.79
C PRO A 63 8.55 5.14 20.10
N GLU A 64 8.36 6.03 21.08
CA GLU A 64 7.94 5.66 22.44
C GLU A 64 6.70 4.77 22.48
N VAL A 65 5.70 5.11 21.67
CA VAL A 65 4.42 4.39 21.55
C VAL A 65 4.54 2.92 21.12
N TYR A 66 5.67 2.52 20.54
CA TYR A 66 5.91 1.15 20.07
C TYR A 66 7.07 0.45 20.79
N LYS A 67 7.72 1.14 21.74
CA LYS A 67 8.97 0.68 22.35
C LYS A 67 8.76 -0.59 23.16
N GLU A 68 7.65 -0.69 23.89
CA GLU A 68 7.29 -1.88 24.65
C GLU A 68 7.16 -3.12 23.76
N ALA A 69 6.38 -3.02 22.67
CA ALA A 69 6.21 -4.11 21.71
C ALA A 69 7.54 -4.54 21.07
N ALA A 70 8.41 -3.57 20.73
CA ALA A 70 9.73 -3.85 20.18
C ALA A 70 10.66 -4.57 21.19
N LYS A 71 10.58 -4.22 22.47
CA LYS A 71 11.35 -4.85 23.55
C LYS A 71 10.91 -6.30 23.79
N TYR A 72 9.61 -6.57 23.85
CA TYR A 72 9.11 -7.95 23.92
C TYR A 72 9.45 -8.77 22.68
N PHE A 73 9.38 -8.17 21.50
CA PHE A 73 9.82 -8.80 20.27
C PHE A 73 11.29 -9.27 20.36
N VAL A 74 12.19 -8.43 20.87
CA VAL A 74 13.60 -8.80 21.10
C VAL A 74 13.72 -9.99 22.03
N LEU A 75 13.02 -9.96 23.17
CA LEU A 75 13.08 -11.05 24.15
C LEU A 75 12.60 -12.37 23.56
N VAL A 76 11.45 -12.38 22.88
CA VAL A 76 10.91 -13.58 22.22
C VAL A 76 11.89 -14.12 21.18
N ARG A 77 12.49 -13.25 20.35
CA ARG A 77 13.48 -13.67 19.35
C ARG A 77 14.73 -14.27 19.98
N LEU A 78 15.24 -13.69 21.07
CA LEU A 78 16.42 -14.20 21.78
C LEU A 78 16.13 -15.52 22.50
N ILE A 79 14.95 -15.67 23.11
CA ILE A 79 14.49 -16.93 23.72
C ILE A 79 14.33 -18.01 22.65
N GLY A 80 13.83 -17.65 21.46
CA GLY A 80 13.79 -18.50 20.28
C GLY A 80 15.15 -18.82 19.67
N GLY A 81 16.26 -18.37 20.26
CA GLY A 81 17.63 -18.71 19.85
C GLY A 81 18.23 -17.80 18.78
N ALA A 82 17.58 -16.68 18.42
CA ALA A 82 18.18 -15.73 17.49
C ALA A 82 19.44 -15.09 18.09
N GLY A 83 20.50 -14.97 17.28
CA GLY A 83 21.73 -14.28 17.71
C GLY A 83 21.55 -12.76 17.82
N ILE A 84 22.33 -12.12 18.70
CA ILE A 84 22.29 -10.66 18.93
C ILE A 84 22.42 -9.86 17.63
N LYS A 85 23.37 -10.25 16.75
CA LYS A 85 23.56 -9.59 15.44
C LYS A 85 22.29 -9.61 14.59
N THR A 86 21.57 -10.73 14.56
CA THR A 86 20.31 -10.90 13.82
C THR A 86 19.22 -10.01 14.42
N VAL A 87 19.08 -10.02 15.74
CA VAL A 87 18.08 -9.22 16.44
C VAL A 87 18.32 -7.73 16.27
N LYS A 88 19.58 -7.28 16.29
CA LYS A 88 19.94 -5.89 15.98
C LYS A 88 19.55 -5.47 14.58
N ALA A 89 19.77 -6.35 13.58
CA ALA A 89 19.33 -6.09 12.22
C ALA A 89 17.80 -6.02 12.13
N ASN A 90 17.09 -6.89 12.85
CA ASN A 90 15.63 -6.83 12.94
C ASN A 90 15.14 -5.53 13.58
N ILE A 91 15.73 -5.09 14.69
CA ILE A 91 15.37 -3.83 15.35
C ILE A 91 15.64 -2.61 14.46
N SER A 92 16.76 -2.59 13.74
CA SER A 92 17.06 -1.50 12.81
C SER A 92 16.01 -1.38 11.69
N GLY A 93 15.66 -2.51 11.06
CA GLY A 93 14.61 -2.54 10.03
C GLY A 93 13.23 -2.17 10.60
N LEU A 94 12.89 -2.69 11.78
CA LEU A 94 11.64 -2.38 12.46
C LEU A 94 11.56 -0.89 12.82
N ALA A 95 12.64 -0.27 13.30
CA ALA A 95 12.68 1.16 13.60
C ALA A 95 12.32 2.01 12.38
N SER A 96 12.84 1.67 11.19
CA SER A 96 12.51 2.37 9.95
C SER A 96 11.00 2.35 9.67
N PHE A 97 10.34 1.20 9.87
CA PHE A 97 8.89 1.10 9.70
C PHE A 97 8.10 1.86 10.77
N LEU A 98 8.48 1.74 12.04
CA LEU A 98 7.76 2.38 13.14
C LEU A 98 7.89 3.91 13.09
N VAL A 99 9.03 4.44 12.65
CA VAL A 99 9.22 5.87 12.39
C VAL A 99 8.33 6.34 11.22
N PHE A 100 8.23 5.55 10.15
CA PHE A 100 7.30 5.82 9.06
C PHE A 100 5.84 5.84 9.56
N LEU A 101 5.44 4.85 10.37
CA LEU A 101 4.08 4.76 10.91
C LEU A 101 3.75 5.94 11.84
N LEU A 102 4.73 6.39 12.63
CA LEU A 102 4.59 7.60 13.46
C LEU A 102 4.34 8.84 12.60
N LYS A 103 5.12 9.04 11.53
CA LYS A 103 5.10 10.26 10.71
C LYS A 103 3.88 10.34 9.79
N GLU A 104 3.61 9.26 9.05
CA GLU A 104 2.58 9.26 7.99
C GLU A 104 1.18 8.95 8.52
N TYR A 105 1.09 8.27 9.67
CA TYR A 105 -0.18 7.79 10.24
C TYR A 105 -0.40 8.21 11.69
N ASN A 106 0.36 9.18 12.19
CA ASN A 106 0.21 9.77 13.53
C ASN A 106 0.05 8.73 14.64
N ALA A 107 1.05 7.86 14.78
CA ALA A 107 1.07 6.79 15.79
C ALA A 107 -0.08 5.76 15.69
N MET A 108 -0.48 5.39 14.46
CA MET A 108 -1.50 4.36 14.22
C MET A 108 -1.18 3.04 14.95
N SER A 109 -2.20 2.45 15.58
CA SER A 109 -2.07 1.13 16.22
C SER A 109 -1.64 0.04 15.24
N LEU A 110 -0.75 -0.85 15.70
CA LEU A 110 -0.23 -1.98 14.93
C LEU A 110 -1.34 -2.91 14.40
N THR A 111 -2.48 -3.01 15.10
CA THR A 111 -3.63 -3.85 14.67
C THR A 111 -4.37 -3.29 13.47
N LYS A 112 -4.19 -2.00 13.18
CA LYS A 112 -4.77 -1.33 12.02
C LYS A 112 -3.86 -1.37 10.79
N CYS A 113 -2.66 -1.95 10.90
CA CYS A 113 -1.77 -2.14 9.76
C CYS A 113 -2.36 -3.19 8.81
N ASP A 114 -2.78 -2.72 7.63
CA ASP A 114 -3.32 -3.56 6.57
C ASP A 114 -2.42 -3.55 5.32
N ILE A 115 -2.92 -4.13 4.23
CA ILE A 115 -2.19 -4.17 2.95
C ILE A 115 -1.96 -2.76 2.41
N GLY A 116 -2.86 -1.80 2.68
CA GLY A 116 -2.68 -0.41 2.30
C GLY A 116 -1.45 0.21 2.97
N VAL A 117 -1.30 0.02 4.28
CA VAL A 117 -0.11 0.47 5.03
C VAL A 117 1.17 -0.19 4.49
N ALA A 118 1.14 -1.49 4.17
CA ALA A 118 2.29 -2.17 3.58
C ALA A 118 2.67 -1.61 2.20
N CYS A 119 1.67 -1.31 1.34
CA CYS A 119 1.88 -0.67 0.05
C CYS A 119 2.50 0.72 0.20
N SER A 120 1.99 1.54 1.12
CA SER A 120 2.54 2.87 1.39
C SER A 120 3.96 2.79 1.98
N PHE A 121 4.25 1.81 2.84
CA PHE A 121 5.60 1.60 3.33
C PHE A 121 6.56 1.15 2.22
N LYS A 122 6.11 0.31 1.29
CA LYS A 122 6.89 -0.05 0.10
C LYS A 122 7.23 1.20 -0.71
N GLN A 123 6.24 2.04 -0.99
CA GLN A 123 6.46 3.32 -1.69
C GLN A 123 7.44 4.21 -0.93
N HIS A 124 7.31 4.32 0.38
CA HIS A 124 8.27 5.06 1.21
C HIS A 124 9.70 4.53 1.04
N LEU A 125 9.91 3.20 1.10
CA LEU A 125 11.21 2.59 0.87
C LEU A 125 11.74 2.86 -0.54
N GLU A 126 10.90 2.91 -1.58
CA GLU A 126 11.36 3.26 -2.94
C GLU A 126 11.94 4.66 -3.05
N HIS A 127 11.46 5.61 -2.24
CA HIS A 127 11.97 6.98 -2.22
C HIS A 127 13.20 7.16 -1.30
N THR A 128 13.66 6.10 -0.63
CA THR A 128 14.90 6.13 0.15
C THR A 128 16.11 5.77 -0.70
N GLU A 129 17.29 6.22 -0.30
CA GLU A 129 18.58 5.85 -0.92
C GLU A 129 19.07 4.44 -0.53
N LEU A 130 18.22 3.63 0.14
CA LEU A 130 18.59 2.28 0.55
C LEU A 130 18.77 1.35 -0.66
N THR A 131 19.75 0.45 -0.56
CA THR A 131 19.92 -0.61 -1.57
C THR A 131 18.75 -1.60 -1.53
N ASN A 132 18.48 -2.32 -2.64
CA ASN A 132 17.46 -3.38 -2.65
C ASN A 132 17.70 -4.47 -1.59
N SER A 133 18.96 -4.79 -1.29
CA SER A 133 19.30 -5.73 -0.21
C SER A 133 18.91 -5.20 1.17
N SER A 134 19.15 -3.90 1.40
CA SER A 134 18.71 -3.23 2.63
C SER A 134 17.18 -3.16 2.72
N LYS A 135 16.49 -2.76 1.64
CA LYS A 135 15.01 -2.75 1.57
C LYS A 135 14.42 -4.14 1.85
N LYS A 136 15.00 -5.19 1.25
CA LYS A 136 14.64 -6.60 1.51
C LYS A 136 14.78 -6.97 2.98
N THR A 137 15.87 -6.55 3.61
CA THR A 137 16.15 -6.84 5.03
C THR A 137 15.18 -6.09 5.93
N THR A 138 14.93 -4.81 5.65
CA THR A 138 13.94 -3.98 6.36
C THR A 138 12.54 -4.60 6.28
N TRP A 139 12.08 -4.96 5.08
CA TRP A 139 10.78 -5.60 4.91
C TRP A 139 10.67 -6.93 5.67
N SER A 140 11.72 -7.77 5.58
CA SER A 140 11.78 -9.03 6.31
C SER A 140 11.72 -8.83 7.82
N ALA A 141 12.36 -7.78 8.36
CA ALA A 141 12.31 -7.48 9.78
C ALA A 141 10.88 -7.16 10.25
N VAL A 142 10.13 -6.38 9.46
CA VAL A 142 8.73 -6.05 9.75
C VAL A 142 7.85 -7.30 9.67
N ASN A 143 8.01 -8.13 8.64
CA ASN A 143 7.31 -9.42 8.53
C ASN A 143 7.55 -10.32 9.75
N ILE A 144 8.82 -10.48 10.16
CA ILE A 144 9.18 -11.29 11.33
C ILE A 144 8.54 -10.70 12.60
N PHE A 145 8.52 -9.38 12.76
CA PHE A 145 7.86 -8.72 13.87
C PHE A 145 6.36 -9.07 13.94
N PHE A 146 5.60 -8.85 12.86
CA PHE A 146 4.16 -9.14 12.85
C PHE A 146 3.86 -10.65 13.01
N LYS A 147 4.75 -11.52 12.51
CA LYS A 147 4.64 -12.97 12.73
C LYS A 147 4.87 -13.35 14.20
N THR A 148 5.93 -12.81 14.81
CA THR A 148 6.29 -13.11 16.21
C THR A 148 5.30 -12.51 17.18
N MET A 149 4.85 -11.28 16.95
CA MET A 149 3.97 -10.52 17.84
C MET A 149 2.48 -10.75 17.55
N LYS A 150 2.11 -11.80 16.79
CA LYS A 150 0.74 -12.02 16.31
C LYS A 150 -0.35 -11.82 17.38
N ASP A 151 -0.11 -12.28 18.61
CA ASP A 151 -1.08 -12.22 19.71
C ASP A 151 -0.76 -11.09 20.73
N TRP A 152 -0.07 -10.04 20.28
CA TRP A 152 0.31 -8.88 21.09
C TRP A 152 -0.92 -8.16 21.65
N ASP A 153 -0.86 -7.82 22.94
CA ASP A 153 -1.91 -7.08 23.66
C ASP A 153 -3.28 -7.79 23.63
N ASN A 154 -3.26 -9.13 23.57
CA ASN A 154 -4.45 -9.97 23.34
C ASN A 154 -5.21 -9.63 22.04
N MET A 155 -4.55 -8.93 21.11
CA MET A 155 -5.10 -8.58 19.80
C MET A 155 -4.44 -9.43 18.72
N ASN A 156 -5.20 -9.78 17.69
CA ASN A 156 -4.68 -10.52 16.54
C ASN A 156 -4.06 -9.54 15.52
N LEU A 157 -2.74 -9.36 15.58
CA LEU A 157 -1.95 -8.63 14.60
C LEU A 157 -1.95 -9.41 13.27
N ARG A 158 -2.76 -8.93 12.32
CA ARG A 158 -2.68 -9.38 10.93
C ARG A 158 -1.35 -8.92 10.35
N ASN A 159 -0.68 -9.82 9.62
CA ASN A 159 0.61 -9.53 8.99
C ASN A 159 0.40 -9.18 7.50
N PRO A 160 0.52 -7.91 7.09
CA PRO A 160 0.46 -7.53 5.68
C PRO A 160 1.81 -7.60 4.95
N PHE A 161 2.90 -8.00 5.63
CA PHE A 161 4.27 -8.00 5.13
C PHE A 161 4.79 -9.39 4.73
N ILE A 162 3.89 -10.39 4.61
CA ILE A 162 4.24 -11.80 4.34
C ILE A 162 5.10 -11.92 3.07
N ASP A 163 4.67 -11.26 2.00
CA ASP A 163 5.34 -11.31 0.71
C ASP A 163 6.34 -10.17 0.60
N ASN A 164 7.62 -10.51 0.57
CA ASN A 164 8.68 -9.52 0.45
C ASN A 164 8.82 -9.07 -1.01
N PRO A 165 8.51 -7.81 -1.37
CA PRO A 165 8.57 -7.36 -2.74
C PRO A 165 10.00 -7.27 -3.30
N TYR A 166 11.02 -7.42 -2.43
CA TYR A 166 12.44 -7.37 -2.77
C TYR A 166 13.12 -8.74 -2.74
N SER A 167 12.38 -9.84 -2.50
CA SER A 167 12.96 -11.18 -2.54
C SER A 167 13.16 -11.66 -3.98
N HIS A 168 14.25 -11.24 -4.60
CA HIS A 168 14.73 -11.80 -5.87
C HIS A 168 15.37 -13.18 -5.64
N PHE A 169 14.55 -14.19 -5.35
CA PHE A 169 14.94 -15.61 -5.52
C PHE A 169 13.88 -16.45 -6.20
N ASP A 170 12.93 -15.80 -6.86
CA ASP A 170 12.23 -16.43 -7.96
C ASP A 170 12.86 -15.94 -9.26
N LYS A 171 13.54 -16.84 -9.96
CA LYS A 171 13.57 -16.80 -11.43
C LYS A 171 12.12 -17.03 -11.89
N LEU A 172 11.28 -16.02 -11.73
CA LEU A 172 10.01 -15.93 -12.43
C LEU A 172 10.26 -15.08 -13.66
N ASP A 173 10.65 -15.79 -14.70
CA ASP A 173 10.12 -15.53 -16.03
C ASP A 173 8.59 -15.26 -15.84
N TYR A 174 8.06 -14.19 -16.45
CA TYR A 174 6.64 -13.76 -16.41
C TYR A 174 6.06 -13.18 -15.09
N LYS A 175 6.29 -11.88 -14.80
CA LYS A 175 5.22 -10.97 -14.27
C LYS A 175 5.51 -9.47 -14.38
N TYR A 176 6.22 -9.04 -15.40
CA TYR A 176 6.06 -7.68 -15.89
C TYR A 176 4.98 -7.77 -16.96
N ILE A 177 3.80 -7.18 -16.76
CA ILE A 177 2.97 -6.84 -17.93
C ILE A 177 3.80 -5.78 -18.63
N PRO A 178 4.38 -6.04 -19.82
CA PRO A 178 5.15 -5.03 -20.53
C PRO A 178 4.33 -3.75 -20.60
N GLU A 179 4.96 -2.59 -20.46
CA GLU A 179 4.25 -1.31 -20.49
C GLU A 179 3.31 -1.23 -21.70
N ALA A 180 3.75 -1.71 -22.85
CA ALA A 180 2.93 -1.84 -24.06
C ALA A 180 1.66 -2.69 -23.90
N VAL A 181 1.68 -3.75 -23.10
CA VAL A 181 0.52 -4.59 -22.79
C VAL A 181 -0.37 -3.91 -21.75
N ALA A 182 0.20 -3.21 -20.77
CA ALA A 182 -0.58 -2.42 -19.80
C ALA A 182 -1.30 -1.24 -20.49
N THR A 183 -0.59 -0.51 -21.34
CA THR A 183 -1.16 0.55 -22.20
C THR A 183 -2.26 -0.01 -23.11
N ARG A 184 -2.05 -1.18 -23.75
CA ARG A 184 -3.10 -1.82 -24.57
C ARG A 184 -4.32 -2.23 -23.75
N LEU A 185 -4.12 -2.75 -22.54
CA LEU A 185 -5.23 -3.10 -21.64
C LEU A 185 -5.98 -1.83 -21.22
N ASP A 186 -5.29 -0.76 -20.84
CA ASP A 186 -5.88 0.54 -20.54
C ASP A 186 -6.63 1.13 -21.74
N ASP A 187 -6.09 1.03 -22.95
CA ASP A 187 -6.75 1.45 -24.19
C ASP A 187 -8.02 0.63 -24.44
N ILE A 188 -7.98 -0.69 -24.22
CA ILE A 188 -9.14 -1.58 -24.35
C ILE A 188 -10.20 -1.21 -23.31
N PHE A 189 -9.83 -0.95 -22.05
CA PHE A 189 -10.77 -0.58 -21.00
C PHE A 189 -11.37 0.81 -21.24
N ARG A 190 -10.57 1.79 -21.69
CA ARG A 190 -11.06 3.12 -22.10
C ARG A 190 -11.99 3.04 -23.31
N ALA A 191 -11.66 2.22 -24.30
CA ALA A 191 -12.50 1.99 -25.47
C ALA A 191 -13.82 1.32 -25.08
N ALA A 192 -13.80 0.30 -24.21
CA ALA A 192 -15.00 -0.35 -23.70
C ALA A 192 -15.90 0.62 -22.92
N TYR A 193 -15.32 1.48 -22.09
CA TYR A 193 -16.04 2.53 -21.36
C TYR A 193 -16.68 3.55 -22.31
N LEU A 194 -15.94 4.07 -23.29
CA LEU A 194 -16.46 4.98 -24.31
C LEU A 194 -17.59 4.34 -25.14
N ILE A 195 -17.45 3.07 -25.52
CA ILE A 195 -18.52 2.31 -26.20
C ILE A 195 -19.76 2.20 -25.30
N GLY A 196 -19.58 1.97 -24.00
CA GLY A 196 -20.66 2.00 -23.01
C GLY A 196 -21.41 3.32 -23.00
N LEU A 197 -20.70 4.44 -22.87
CA LEU A 197 -21.30 5.78 -22.89
C LEU A 197 -22.00 6.10 -24.23
N ILE A 198 -21.45 5.67 -25.36
CA ILE A 198 -22.09 5.85 -26.68
C ILE A 198 -23.38 5.03 -26.78
N LYS A 199 -23.42 3.82 -26.21
CA LYS A 199 -24.64 3.01 -26.15
C LYS A 199 -25.69 3.67 -25.25
N GLU A 200 -25.31 4.18 -24.09
CA GLU A 200 -26.21 4.94 -23.22
C GLU A 200 -26.77 6.19 -23.92
N GLN A 201 -25.90 6.98 -24.54
CA GLN A 201 -26.28 8.17 -25.31
C GLN A 201 -27.22 7.81 -26.48
N ARG A 202 -27.00 6.66 -27.14
CA ARG A 202 -27.89 6.17 -28.20
C ARG A 202 -29.27 5.80 -27.67
N ASN A 203 -29.33 5.02 -26.59
CA ASN A 203 -30.60 4.61 -25.99
C ASN A 203 -31.42 5.83 -25.55
N GLU A 204 -30.76 6.82 -24.94
CA GLU A 204 -31.42 8.05 -24.55
C GLU A 204 -31.87 8.88 -25.75
N ALA A 205 -31.04 8.98 -26.79
CA ALA A 205 -31.43 9.66 -28.02
C ALA A 205 -32.63 9.00 -28.68
N GLU A 206 -32.68 7.67 -28.74
CA GLU A 206 -33.81 6.87 -29.27
C GLU A 206 -35.12 7.20 -28.55
N ARG A 207 -35.10 7.26 -27.21
CA ARG A 207 -36.26 7.63 -26.37
C ARG A 207 -36.82 9.01 -26.71
N LEU A 208 -35.97 9.93 -27.16
CA LEU A 208 -36.34 11.31 -27.44
C LEU A 208 -36.78 11.54 -28.89
N GLN A 209 -36.58 10.58 -29.81
CA GLN A 209 -36.82 10.78 -31.25
C GLN A 209 -38.26 11.12 -31.62
N ASP A 210 -39.24 10.60 -30.87
CA ASP A 210 -40.66 10.89 -31.12
C ASP A 210 -41.03 12.36 -30.85
N HIS A 211 -40.21 13.06 -30.06
CA HIS A 211 -40.37 14.47 -29.74
C HIS A 211 -39.54 15.39 -30.66
N MET A 212 -38.71 14.82 -31.54
CA MET A 212 -37.85 15.58 -32.44
C MET A 212 -38.55 15.94 -33.75
N SER A 213 -38.23 17.12 -34.27
CA SER A 213 -38.66 17.54 -35.61
C SER A 213 -38.04 16.65 -36.69
N ALA A 214 -38.73 16.52 -37.84
CA ALA A 214 -38.35 15.59 -38.90
C ALA A 214 -36.91 15.78 -39.42
N ASP A 215 -36.43 17.03 -39.45
CA ASP A 215 -35.07 17.43 -39.86
C ASP A 215 -33.98 17.02 -38.85
N LYS A 216 -34.36 16.63 -37.62
CA LYS A 216 -33.45 16.28 -36.53
C LYS A 216 -33.59 14.84 -36.05
N LYS A 217 -34.47 14.05 -36.69
CA LYS A 217 -34.61 12.62 -36.38
C LYS A 217 -33.32 11.87 -36.72
N GLY A 218 -32.97 10.91 -35.87
CA GLY A 218 -31.75 10.10 -35.95
C GLY A 218 -30.50 10.75 -35.32
N ALA A 219 -30.60 11.94 -34.73
CA ALA A 219 -29.46 12.61 -34.11
C ALA A 219 -29.01 11.94 -32.79
N LEU A 220 -27.73 11.53 -32.72
CA LEU A 220 -27.18 10.81 -31.56
C LEU A 220 -27.06 11.67 -30.29
N PHE A 221 -26.66 12.94 -30.41
CA PHE A 221 -26.52 13.85 -29.26
C PHE A 221 -27.79 14.67 -29.03
N THR A 222 -28.91 13.95 -28.88
CA THR A 222 -30.20 14.53 -28.52
C THR A 222 -30.32 14.60 -26.99
N TYR A 223 -30.88 15.69 -26.47
CA TYR A 223 -31.10 15.88 -25.04
C TYR A 223 -32.38 16.67 -24.77
N GLN A 224 -32.94 16.45 -23.59
CA GLN A 224 -34.06 17.20 -23.04
C GLN A 224 -33.55 18.22 -22.02
N LYS A 225 -34.02 19.46 -22.10
CA LYS A 225 -33.72 20.50 -21.13
C LYS A 225 -34.98 20.86 -20.34
N THR A 226 -34.90 20.79 -19.01
CA THR A 226 -35.93 21.33 -18.12
C THR A 226 -35.62 22.80 -17.84
N CYS A 227 -36.52 23.70 -18.25
CA CYS A 227 -36.40 25.11 -17.97
C CYS A 227 -37.06 25.45 -16.63
N TYR A 228 -36.43 26.31 -15.83
CA TYR A 228 -36.96 26.77 -14.55
C TYR A 228 -37.28 28.26 -14.64
N HIS A 229 -38.45 28.65 -14.15
CA HIS A 229 -38.88 30.05 -14.06
C HIS A 229 -39.19 30.39 -12.59
N HIS A 230 -38.53 31.40 -12.04
CA HIS A 230 -38.58 31.75 -10.60
C HIS A 230 -38.39 30.55 -9.65
N GLY A 231 -37.45 29.65 -9.98
CA GLY A 231 -37.12 28.49 -9.15
C GLY A 231 -38.14 27.34 -9.22
N LYS A 232 -39.21 27.46 -10.01
CA LYS A 232 -40.16 26.37 -10.28
C LYS A 232 -39.93 25.79 -11.68
N PRO A 233 -40.00 24.46 -11.85
CA PRO A 233 -39.91 23.86 -13.17
C PRO A 233 -41.07 24.35 -14.03
N TYR A 234 -40.74 24.92 -15.19
CA TYR A 234 -41.70 25.34 -16.19
C TYR A 234 -41.98 24.13 -17.08
N ASN A 235 -43.26 23.77 -17.28
CA ASN A 235 -43.69 22.53 -17.95
C ASN A 235 -43.48 22.52 -19.48
N HIS A 236 -42.44 23.18 -19.97
CA HIS A 236 -42.02 23.10 -21.35
C HIS A 236 -40.73 22.29 -21.42
N ASN A 237 -40.86 21.03 -21.82
CA ASN A 237 -39.72 20.19 -22.15
C ASN A 237 -39.24 20.58 -23.54
N GLU A 238 -38.07 21.21 -23.60
CA GLU A 238 -37.45 21.53 -24.88
C GLU A 238 -36.44 20.43 -25.25
N PHE A 239 -36.55 19.93 -26.48
CA PHE A 239 -35.69 18.88 -27.02
C PHE A 239 -34.74 19.47 -28.06
N PHE A 240 -33.46 19.17 -27.92
CA PHE A 240 -32.40 19.78 -28.71
C PHE A 240 -31.40 18.76 -29.20
N VAL A 241 -30.67 19.14 -30.26
CA VAL A 241 -29.47 18.44 -30.72
C VAL A 241 -28.27 19.31 -30.39
N ILE A 242 -27.25 18.72 -29.75
CA ILE A 242 -25.99 19.42 -29.50
C ILE A 242 -25.30 19.67 -30.85
N SER A 243 -24.84 20.91 -31.07
CA SER A 243 -24.11 21.24 -32.29
C SER A 243 -22.80 20.46 -32.38
N GLY A 244 -22.39 20.06 -33.60
CA GLY A 244 -21.13 19.34 -33.81
C GLY A 244 -19.90 20.09 -33.27
N ASN A 245 -19.91 21.42 -33.32
CA ASN A 245 -18.85 22.26 -32.75
C ASN A 245 -18.79 22.16 -31.21
N THR A 246 -19.95 22.12 -30.56
CA THR A 246 -20.05 21.95 -29.11
C THR A 246 -19.60 20.56 -28.68
N VAL A 247 -20.01 19.51 -29.41
CA VAL A 247 -19.52 18.14 -29.17
C VAL A 247 -17.99 18.09 -29.30
N LEU A 248 -17.45 18.67 -30.37
CA LEU A 248 -16.01 18.71 -30.62
C LEU A 248 -15.24 19.46 -29.53
N ALA A 249 -15.76 20.60 -29.06
CA ALA A 249 -15.15 21.36 -27.98
C ALA A 249 -15.14 20.59 -26.65
N SER A 250 -16.26 19.93 -26.31
CA SER A 250 -16.36 19.08 -25.12
C SER A 250 -15.42 17.88 -25.20
N PHE A 251 -15.34 17.22 -26.37
CA PHE A 251 -14.44 16.09 -26.59
C PHE A 251 -12.97 16.50 -26.43
N LYS A 252 -12.56 17.63 -27.03
CA LYS A 252 -11.20 18.19 -26.87
C LYS A 252 -10.85 18.47 -25.40
N LYS A 253 -11.81 19.00 -24.62
CA LYS A 253 -11.62 19.25 -23.19
C LYS A 253 -11.39 17.94 -22.43
N ILE A 254 -12.19 16.91 -22.70
CA ILE A 254 -12.05 15.59 -22.08
C ILE A 254 -10.71 14.94 -22.44
N CYS A 255 -10.30 14.96 -23.72
CA CYS A 255 -9.01 14.44 -24.16
C CYS A 255 -7.84 15.13 -23.45
N LYS A 256 -7.87 16.46 -23.34
CA LYS A 256 -6.84 17.24 -22.63
C LYS A 256 -6.77 16.88 -21.14
N SER A 257 -7.90 16.79 -20.46
CA SER A 257 -7.95 16.44 -19.03
C SER A 257 -7.47 15.01 -18.73
N ASN A 258 -7.49 14.11 -19.72
CA ASN A 258 -7.07 12.71 -19.57
C ASN A 258 -5.73 12.41 -20.27
N ASN A 259 -4.97 13.43 -20.68
CA ASN A 259 -3.71 13.29 -21.41
C ASN A 259 -3.78 12.39 -22.66
N VAL A 260 -4.89 12.50 -23.42
CA VAL A 260 -5.08 11.76 -24.67
C VAL A 260 -4.64 12.63 -25.85
N TYR A 261 -3.57 12.20 -26.51
CA TYR A 261 -2.96 12.87 -27.66
C TYR A 261 -2.81 11.90 -28.84
N ASP A 262 -2.77 12.42 -30.06
CA ASP A 262 -2.41 11.66 -31.25
C ASP A 262 -0.89 11.41 -31.32
N GLU A 263 -0.46 10.65 -32.33
CA GLU A 263 0.94 10.29 -32.59
C GLU A 263 1.86 11.49 -32.85
N TYR A 264 1.29 12.69 -33.07
CA TYR A 264 2.02 13.95 -33.26
C TYR A 264 1.97 14.85 -32.01
N GLY A 265 1.48 14.35 -30.88
CA GLY A 265 1.39 15.09 -29.62
C GLY A 265 0.30 16.16 -29.59
N LYS A 266 -0.64 16.16 -30.53
CA LYS A 266 -1.81 17.05 -30.52
C LYS A 266 -2.97 16.36 -29.81
N THR A 267 -3.82 17.10 -29.10
CA THR A 267 -5.03 16.52 -28.51
C THR A 267 -5.85 15.90 -29.63
N ALA A 268 -6.16 14.60 -29.55
CA ALA A 268 -6.68 13.82 -30.67
C ALA A 268 -7.77 14.58 -31.46
N VAL A 269 -7.42 15.10 -32.64
CA VAL A 269 -8.36 15.75 -33.55
C VAL A 269 -8.51 14.84 -34.76
N CYS A 270 -9.72 14.34 -34.99
CA CYS A 270 -10.14 13.88 -36.31
C CYS A 270 -9.73 14.92 -37.36
N HIS A 271 -8.93 14.51 -38.35
CA HIS A 271 -8.77 15.27 -39.58
C HIS A 271 -10.16 15.50 -40.17
N GLN A 272 -10.52 16.77 -40.35
CA GLN A 272 -11.68 17.12 -41.16
C GLN A 272 -11.33 17.01 -42.65
N ARG A 273 -12.23 16.33 -43.36
CA ARG A 273 -12.56 16.35 -44.80
C ARG A 273 -11.93 15.26 -45.69
N ALA A 274 -12.80 14.38 -46.16
CA ALA A 274 -13.00 14.22 -47.60
C ALA A 274 -14.44 14.66 -47.95
N LYS A 275 -14.60 15.21 -49.15
CA LYS A 275 -15.77 15.91 -49.69
C LYS A 275 -17.09 15.14 -49.59
#